data_AF-A0A0A3IQI7-F1
#
_entry.id   AF-A0A0A3IQI7-F1
#
_cell.length_a   1.000
_cell.length_b   1.000
_cell.length_c   1.000
_cell.angle_alpha   90.00
_cell.angle_beta   90.00
_cell.angle_gamma   90.00
#
_symmetry.space_group_name_H-M   'P 1'
#
loop_
_entity.id
_entity.type
_entity.pdbx_description
1 polymer ?
#
loop_
_entity_poly.entity_id
_entity_poly.type
_entity_poly.pdbx_seq_one_letter_code
_entity_poly.pdbx_strand_id
1 'polypeptide(L)'
;MNIGLIGAGAIAHFLLEEINQKQQDNLHITSIFVRDKEKYQRLEEDFGIKLFTDLDAFLDLEIDIVVEAADINAVKVLVPSIIKRKNVVVISVGALADEGLLAEINDLTDKYKNEVYLPSGAIGGLDLIQNAHALGTVTSVSLTTRKPARSLIDKDINEPKVVFEGSAVDAIGQFPKNMNVSIILSLAGIGMDKTNVRLIADPHIEKNIHHMEVAGDFGEAVFTIQNNPLPENPKTSYLAAMSILGTLKRINGKLKIGG
;
A
#
# COMPACT_ATOMS: atom_id res chain seq x y z
N MET A 1 -20.73 -2.51 4.25
CA MET A 1 -19.84 -1.96 3.21
C MET A 1 -19.49 -3.06 2.23
N ASN A 2 -19.96 -2.92 0.99
CA ASN A 2 -19.67 -3.81 -0.12
C ASN A 2 -18.37 -3.39 -0.79
N ILE A 3 -17.44 -4.33 -0.93
CA ILE A 3 -16.08 -4.10 -1.41
C ILE A 3 -15.90 -4.85 -2.73
N GLY A 4 -15.36 -4.14 -3.72
CA GLY A 4 -14.83 -4.75 -4.95
C GLY A 4 -13.31 -4.81 -4.91
N LEU A 5 -12.70 -5.95 -5.23
CA LEU A 5 -11.25 -6.06 -5.34
C LEU A 5 -10.77 -5.93 -6.78
N ILE A 6 -9.61 -5.31 -6.98
CA ILE A 6 -8.82 -5.43 -8.21
C ILE A 6 -7.63 -6.35 -7.92
N GLY A 7 -7.54 -7.47 -8.64
CA GLY A 7 -6.50 -8.47 -8.47
C GLY A 7 -6.89 -9.62 -7.53
N ALA A 8 -6.22 -10.75 -7.74
CA ALA A 8 -6.45 -12.02 -7.06
C ALA A 8 -5.14 -12.64 -6.56
N GLY A 9 -4.22 -11.79 -6.08
CA GLY A 9 -2.94 -12.21 -5.49
C GLY A 9 -3.03 -12.49 -3.99
N ALA A 10 -1.87 -12.66 -3.34
CA ALA A 10 -1.80 -13.02 -1.92
C ALA A 10 -2.49 -12.02 -0.97
N ILE A 11 -2.46 -10.71 -1.28
CA ILE A 11 -3.20 -9.71 -0.48
C ILE A 11 -4.70 -9.87 -0.66
N ALA A 12 -5.17 -10.10 -1.89
CA ALA A 12 -6.59 -10.30 -2.17
C ALA A 12 -7.11 -11.56 -1.47
N HIS A 13 -6.35 -12.66 -1.51
CA HIS A 13 -6.69 -13.90 -0.81
C HIS A 13 -6.74 -13.70 0.71
N PHE A 14 -5.73 -13.05 1.30
CA PHE A 14 -5.77 -12.66 2.72
C PHE A 14 -7.04 -11.87 3.07
N LEU A 15 -7.42 -10.88 2.27
CA LEU A 15 -8.64 -10.10 2.52
C LEU A 15 -9.91 -10.94 2.41
N LEU A 16 -9.98 -11.85 1.45
CA LEU A 16 -11.11 -12.77 1.29
C LEU A 16 -11.25 -13.71 2.49
N GLU A 17 -10.14 -14.26 2.98
CA GLU A 17 -10.14 -15.09 4.20
C GLU A 17 -10.56 -14.28 5.42
N GLU A 18 -9.95 -13.11 5.64
CA GLU A 18 -10.25 -12.30 6.82
C GLU A 18 -11.67 -11.74 6.80
N ILE A 19 -12.17 -11.29 5.64
CA ILE A 19 -13.47 -10.59 5.54
C ILE A 19 -14.61 -11.57 5.32
N ASN A 20 -14.54 -12.42 4.28
CA ASN A 20 -15.65 -13.30 3.91
C ASN A 20 -15.68 -14.59 4.73
N GLN A 21 -14.56 -15.28 4.91
CA GLN A 21 -14.55 -16.55 5.64
C GLN A 21 -14.64 -16.36 7.17
N LYS A 22 -13.86 -15.43 7.72
CA LYS A 22 -13.91 -15.12 9.17
C LYS A 22 -15.04 -14.17 9.56
N GLN A 23 -15.89 -13.79 8.59
CA GLN A 23 -17.11 -13.01 8.77
C GLN A 23 -16.90 -11.72 9.59
N GLN A 24 -16.16 -10.76 9.03
CA GLN A 24 -16.06 -9.45 9.68
C GLN A 24 -17.40 -8.73 9.60
N ASP A 25 -17.87 -8.25 10.74
CA ASP A 25 -19.11 -7.47 10.79
C ASP A 25 -19.03 -6.26 9.87
N ASN A 26 -20.05 -6.11 9.02
CA ASN A 26 -20.29 -4.96 8.15
C ASN A 26 -19.29 -4.75 7.00
N LEU A 27 -18.39 -5.70 6.72
CA LEU A 27 -17.51 -5.69 5.54
C LEU A 27 -17.78 -6.94 4.70
N HIS A 28 -18.01 -6.78 3.40
CA HIS A 28 -18.26 -7.89 2.49
C HIS A 28 -17.55 -7.67 1.16
N ILE A 29 -16.69 -8.62 0.77
CA ILE A 29 -16.13 -8.63 -0.58
C ILE A 29 -17.12 -9.34 -1.47
N THR A 30 -17.66 -8.66 -2.48
CA THR A 30 -18.72 -9.20 -3.34
C THR A 30 -18.23 -9.55 -4.74
N SER A 31 -17.15 -8.92 -5.18
CA SER A 31 -16.67 -9.04 -6.56
C SER A 31 -15.17 -8.81 -6.67
N ILE A 32 -14.57 -9.40 -7.70
CA ILE A 32 -13.15 -9.23 -8.02
C ILE A 32 -13.00 -8.99 -9.53
N PHE A 33 -12.28 -7.94 -9.89
CA PHE A 33 -11.81 -7.70 -11.23
C PHE A 33 -10.46 -8.39 -11.47
N VAL A 34 -10.38 -9.22 -12.50
CA VAL A 34 -9.18 -9.97 -12.92
C VAL A 34 -8.97 -9.87 -14.43
N ARG A 35 -7.75 -10.10 -14.90
CA ARG A 35 -7.45 -10.16 -16.34
C ARG A 35 -7.82 -11.51 -16.97
N ASP A 36 -7.91 -12.56 -16.17
CA ASP A 36 -8.12 -13.93 -16.60
C ASP A 36 -9.12 -14.59 -15.65
N LYS A 37 -10.38 -14.73 -16.09
CA LYS A 37 -11.44 -15.30 -15.25
C LYS A 37 -11.24 -16.79 -14.99
N GLU A 38 -10.78 -17.55 -15.99
CA GLU A 38 -10.62 -19.01 -15.89
C GLU A 38 -9.58 -19.37 -14.83
N LYS A 39 -8.46 -18.65 -14.81
CA LYS A 39 -7.38 -18.85 -13.83
C LYS A 39 -7.85 -18.73 -12.38
N TYR A 40 -8.83 -17.86 -12.11
CA TYR A 40 -9.27 -17.53 -10.76
C TYR A 40 -10.68 -18.04 -10.42
N GLN A 41 -11.30 -18.82 -11.30
CA GLN A 41 -12.70 -19.25 -11.19
C GLN A 41 -13.06 -19.86 -9.83
N ARG A 42 -12.13 -20.60 -9.21
CA ARG A 42 -12.32 -21.22 -7.89
C ARG A 42 -12.68 -20.22 -6.79
N LEU A 43 -12.20 -18.97 -6.90
CA LEU A 43 -12.51 -17.93 -5.90
C LEU A 43 -14.02 -17.62 -5.83
N GLU A 44 -14.77 -17.78 -6.92
CA GLU A 44 -16.23 -17.57 -6.91
C GLU A 44 -16.91 -18.54 -5.94
N GLU A 45 -16.49 -19.81 -5.94
CA GLU A 45 -17.02 -20.86 -5.06
C GLU A 45 -16.47 -20.75 -3.64
N ASP A 46 -15.15 -20.59 -3.50
CA ASP A 46 -14.47 -20.62 -2.19
C ASP A 46 -14.88 -19.46 -1.27
N PHE A 47 -15.27 -18.32 -1.85
CA PHE A 47 -15.53 -17.09 -1.10
C PHE A 47 -16.90 -16.45 -1.40
N GLY A 48 -17.71 -17.06 -2.28
CA GLY A 48 -19.03 -16.54 -2.63
C GLY A 48 -18.99 -15.18 -3.34
N ILE A 49 -18.01 -14.97 -4.22
CA ILE A 49 -17.81 -13.72 -4.97
C ILE A 49 -18.11 -13.91 -6.46
N LYS A 50 -18.16 -12.81 -7.21
CA LYS A 50 -18.25 -12.85 -8.68
C LYS A 50 -17.03 -12.24 -9.36
N LEU A 51 -16.51 -12.93 -10.38
CA LEU A 51 -15.37 -12.47 -11.18
C LEU A 51 -15.81 -11.68 -12.41
N PHE A 52 -15.08 -10.59 -12.64
CA PHE A 52 -15.26 -9.68 -13.77
C PHE A 52 -13.94 -9.47 -14.52
N THR A 53 -14.04 -9.33 -15.84
CA THR A 53 -12.92 -8.93 -16.73
C THR A 53 -13.22 -7.62 -17.45
N ASP A 54 -14.45 -7.12 -17.34
CA ASP A 54 -14.89 -5.83 -17.85
C ASP A 54 -15.03 -4.85 -16.69
N LEU A 55 -14.37 -3.69 -16.80
CA LEU A 55 -14.27 -2.75 -15.69
C LEU A 55 -15.60 -2.00 -15.47
N ASP A 56 -16.32 -1.68 -16.55
CA ASP A 56 -17.58 -0.94 -16.43
C ASP A 56 -18.66 -1.81 -15.77
N ALA A 57 -18.79 -3.07 -16.19
CA ALA A 57 -19.68 -4.05 -15.57
C ALA A 57 -19.31 -4.32 -14.10
N PHE A 58 -18.03 -4.27 -13.75
CA PHE A 58 -17.57 -4.38 -12.37
C PHE A 58 -17.98 -3.14 -11.54
N LEU A 59 -17.82 -1.93 -12.08
CA LEU A 59 -18.12 -0.67 -11.39
C LEU A 59 -19.63 -0.34 -11.35
N ASP A 60 -20.43 -0.95 -12.22
CA ASP A 60 -21.91 -0.86 -12.22
C ASP A 60 -22.57 -1.59 -11.05
N LEU A 61 -21.82 -2.44 -10.33
CA LEU A 61 -22.32 -3.10 -9.13
C LEU A 61 -22.54 -2.13 -7.97
N GLU A 62 -23.34 -2.58 -7.00
CA GLU A 62 -23.49 -1.96 -5.69
C GLU A 62 -22.25 -2.20 -4.81
N ILE A 63 -21.13 -1.61 -5.23
CA ILE A 63 -19.86 -1.51 -4.49
C ILE A 63 -19.78 -0.12 -3.87
N ASP A 64 -19.43 -0.07 -2.57
CA ASP A 64 -19.19 1.18 -1.84
C ASP A 64 -17.75 1.68 -2.04
N ILE A 65 -16.79 0.75 -2.10
CA ILE A 65 -15.37 1.05 -2.23
C ILE A 65 -14.62 -0.03 -3.02
N VAL A 66 -13.68 0.39 -3.86
CA VAL A 66 -12.77 -0.52 -4.57
C VAL A 66 -11.45 -0.63 -3.82
N VAL A 67 -10.85 -1.81 -3.79
CA VAL A 67 -9.52 -2.03 -3.21
C VAL A 67 -8.59 -2.58 -4.28
N GLU A 68 -7.55 -1.82 -4.63
CA GLU A 68 -6.53 -2.25 -5.58
C GLU A 68 -5.45 -3.08 -4.89
N ALA A 69 -5.41 -4.38 -5.15
CA ALA A 69 -4.40 -5.31 -4.62
C ALA A 69 -3.74 -6.12 -5.77
N ALA A 70 -3.29 -5.40 -6.79
CA ALA A 70 -2.74 -5.97 -8.03
C ALA A 70 -1.27 -5.55 -8.22
N ASP A 71 -1.02 -4.54 -9.06
CA ASP A 71 0.31 -4.07 -9.41
C ASP A 71 0.29 -2.59 -9.81
N ILE A 72 1.48 -1.99 -9.94
CA ILE A 72 1.67 -0.59 -10.36
C ILE A 72 0.96 -0.28 -11.68
N ASN A 73 0.93 -1.22 -12.62
CA ASN A 73 0.29 -1.02 -13.91
C ASN A 73 -1.24 -0.98 -13.78
N ALA A 74 -1.82 -1.81 -12.92
CA ALA A 74 -3.24 -1.77 -12.59
C ALA A 74 -3.64 -0.41 -12.01
N VAL A 75 -2.82 0.18 -11.14
CA VAL A 75 -3.06 1.55 -10.65
C VAL A 75 -3.07 2.55 -11.80
N LYS A 76 -2.01 2.58 -12.61
CA LYS A 76 -1.88 3.50 -13.75
C LYS A 76 -3.06 3.43 -14.73
N VAL A 77 -3.55 2.23 -15.01
CA VAL A 77 -4.57 1.99 -16.05
C VAL A 77 -6.01 2.08 -15.51
N LEU A 78 -6.26 1.62 -14.28
CA LEU A 78 -7.62 1.41 -13.77
C LEU A 78 -8.05 2.48 -12.78
N VAL A 79 -7.16 2.94 -11.90
CA VAL A 79 -7.53 3.84 -10.79
C VAL A 79 -8.11 5.18 -11.27
N PRO A 80 -7.57 5.85 -12.32
CA PRO A 80 -8.20 7.05 -12.87
C PRO A 80 -9.65 6.84 -13.32
N SER A 81 -9.99 5.67 -13.87
CA SER A 81 -11.37 5.34 -14.26
C SER A 81 -12.24 5.00 -13.05
N ILE A 82 -11.69 4.35 -12.03
CA ILE A 82 -12.38 4.00 -10.79
C ILE A 82 -12.78 5.27 -10.02
N ILE A 83 -11.87 6.25 -9.86
CA ILE A 83 -12.11 7.50 -9.11
C ILE A 83 -13.29 8.29 -9.68
N LYS A 84 -13.58 8.16 -10.98
CA LYS A 84 -14.75 8.83 -11.59
C LYS A 84 -16.08 8.32 -11.06
N ARG A 85 -16.09 7.16 -10.41
CA ARG A 85 -17.30 6.41 -10.07
C ARG A 85 -17.37 5.97 -8.61
N LYS A 86 -16.24 5.67 -7.98
CA LYS A 86 -16.17 5.03 -6.65
C LYS A 86 -14.96 5.53 -5.86
N ASN A 87 -15.06 5.47 -4.53
CA ASN A 87 -13.91 5.54 -3.65
C ASN A 87 -12.95 4.37 -3.89
N VAL A 88 -11.65 4.57 -3.65
CA VAL A 88 -10.65 3.52 -3.89
C VAL A 88 -9.55 3.49 -2.83
N VAL A 89 -9.19 2.30 -2.37
CA VAL A 89 -7.97 2.03 -1.60
C VAL A 89 -6.87 1.59 -2.57
N VAL A 90 -5.72 2.27 -2.56
CA VAL A 90 -4.58 1.96 -3.44
C VAL A 90 -3.44 1.38 -2.61
N ILE A 91 -2.99 0.16 -2.95
CA ILE A 91 -1.90 -0.52 -2.24
C ILE A 91 -0.59 -0.44 -3.00
N SER A 92 -0.63 -0.50 -4.33
CA SER A 92 0.53 -0.37 -5.21
C SER A 92 0.96 1.10 -5.35
N VAL A 93 1.15 1.79 -4.22
CA VAL A 93 1.45 3.23 -4.12
C VAL A 93 2.73 3.63 -4.84
N GLY A 94 3.62 2.69 -5.17
CA GLY A 94 4.77 2.94 -6.05
C GLY A 94 4.39 3.55 -7.40
N ALA A 95 3.15 3.37 -7.87
CA ALA A 95 2.64 4.03 -9.06
C ALA A 95 2.59 5.55 -8.94
N LEU A 96 2.41 6.07 -7.71
CA LEU A 96 2.28 7.50 -7.41
C LEU A 96 3.64 8.23 -7.36
N ALA A 97 4.74 7.53 -7.65
CA ALA A 97 6.01 8.17 -7.96
C ALA A 97 5.99 8.91 -9.31
N ASP A 98 5.01 8.58 -10.16
CA ASP A 98 4.73 9.28 -11.40
C ASP A 98 3.95 10.57 -11.09
N GLU A 99 4.63 11.71 -11.17
CA GLU A 99 4.03 13.02 -10.86
C GLU A 99 2.81 13.33 -11.73
N GLY A 100 2.81 12.88 -12.99
CA GLY A 100 1.68 13.07 -13.90
C GLY A 100 0.45 12.31 -13.44
N LEU A 101 0.63 11.04 -13.03
CA LEU A 101 -0.45 10.26 -12.45
C LEU A 101 -0.94 10.84 -11.12
N LEU A 102 -0.03 11.29 -10.24
CA LEU A 102 -0.41 11.86 -8.95
C LEU A 102 -1.23 13.15 -9.14
N ALA A 103 -0.84 14.02 -10.08
CA ALA A 103 -1.59 15.20 -10.45
C ALA A 103 -2.97 14.85 -11.03
N GLU A 104 -3.03 13.89 -11.95
CA GLU A 104 -4.30 13.40 -12.52
C GLU A 104 -5.24 12.87 -11.41
N ILE A 105 -4.72 12.09 -10.46
CA ILE A 105 -5.51 11.55 -9.35
C ILE A 105 -6.09 12.69 -8.51
N ASN A 106 -5.30 13.71 -8.16
CA ASN A 106 -5.77 14.86 -7.40
C ASN A 106 -6.90 15.60 -8.15
N ASP A 107 -6.70 15.88 -9.44
CA ASP A 107 -7.71 16.55 -10.28
C ASP A 107 -9.01 15.74 -10.35
N LEU A 108 -8.91 14.42 -10.46
CA LEU A 108 -10.06 13.51 -10.50
C LEU A 108 -10.78 13.45 -9.15
N THR A 109 -10.07 13.39 -8.02
CA THR A 109 -10.69 13.42 -6.70
C THR A 109 -11.42 14.73 -6.46
N ASP A 110 -10.86 15.86 -6.90
CA ASP A 110 -11.50 17.16 -6.80
C ASP A 110 -12.75 17.27 -7.68
N LYS A 111 -12.71 16.70 -8.88
CA LYS A 111 -13.83 16.76 -9.83
C LYS A 111 -14.98 15.83 -9.45
N TYR A 112 -14.71 14.59 -9.07
CA TYR A 112 -15.74 13.57 -8.86
C TYR A 112 -16.11 13.35 -7.40
N LYS A 113 -15.38 13.99 -6.46
CA LYS A 113 -15.64 13.93 -5.00
C LYS A 113 -15.56 12.52 -4.40
N ASN A 114 -14.95 11.58 -5.11
CA ASN A 114 -14.55 10.29 -4.56
C ASN A 114 -13.17 10.41 -3.93
N GLU A 115 -12.94 9.60 -2.90
CA GLU A 115 -11.73 9.61 -2.10
C GLU A 115 -10.76 8.49 -2.52
N VAL A 116 -9.47 8.80 -2.45
CA VAL A 116 -8.38 7.83 -2.61
C VAL A 116 -7.73 7.62 -1.25
N TYR A 117 -7.77 6.39 -0.77
CA TYR A 117 -7.16 6.01 0.51
C TYR A 117 -5.84 5.30 0.25
N LEU A 118 -4.80 5.77 0.93
CA LEU A 118 -3.47 5.16 0.89
C LEU A 118 -3.18 4.55 2.28
N PRO A 119 -3.31 3.22 2.45
CA PRO A 119 -2.97 2.57 3.70
C PRO A 119 -1.50 2.77 4.06
N SER A 120 -1.16 2.68 5.34
CA SER A 120 0.22 2.83 5.80
C SER A 120 1.16 1.72 5.32
N GLY A 121 0.62 0.63 4.77
CA GLY A 121 1.41 -0.47 4.24
C GLY A 121 2.19 -1.17 5.35
N ALA A 122 3.50 -1.30 5.16
CA ALA A 122 4.38 -2.03 6.08
C ALA A 122 4.94 -1.17 7.24
N ILE A 123 4.42 0.04 7.43
CA ILE A 123 4.86 1.01 8.45
C ILE A 123 3.68 1.63 9.20
N GLY A 124 3.97 2.45 10.20
CA GLY A 124 3.02 3.30 10.94
C GLY A 124 3.59 4.70 11.17
N GLY A 125 2.90 5.55 11.92
CA GLY A 125 3.39 6.90 12.25
C GLY A 125 3.16 7.95 11.15
N LEU A 126 2.45 7.61 10.07
CA LEU A 126 2.11 8.59 9.01
C LEU A 126 1.19 9.69 9.52
N ASP A 127 0.32 9.37 10.48
CA ASP A 127 -0.52 10.30 11.23
C ASP A 127 0.32 11.35 11.98
N LEU A 128 1.41 10.94 12.64
CA LEU A 128 2.33 11.87 13.30
C LEU A 128 2.93 12.85 12.29
N ILE A 129 3.36 12.36 11.12
CA ILE A 129 3.97 13.21 10.08
C ILE A 129 2.95 14.19 9.51
N GLN A 130 1.72 13.71 9.25
CA GLN A 130 0.61 14.57 8.80
C GLN A 130 0.26 15.63 9.84
N ASN A 131 0.22 15.28 11.14
CA ASN A 131 -0.01 16.23 12.23
C ASN A 131 1.08 17.29 12.30
N ALA A 132 2.35 16.90 12.11
CA ALA A 132 3.46 17.85 12.08
C ALA A 132 3.32 18.84 10.91
N HIS A 133 2.87 18.38 9.74
CA HIS A 133 2.60 19.22 8.57
C HIS A 133 1.37 20.13 8.70
N ALA A 134 0.43 19.82 9.58
CA ALA A 134 -0.79 20.59 9.72
C ALA A 134 -0.55 22.04 10.19
N LEU A 135 0.51 22.28 10.98
CA LEU A 135 0.82 23.61 11.55
C LEU A 135 2.32 23.96 11.55
N GLY A 136 3.22 22.99 11.37
CA GLY A 136 4.66 23.20 11.50
C GLY A 136 5.44 22.66 10.31
N THR A 137 6.76 22.63 10.46
CA THR A 137 7.68 22.16 9.43
C THR A 137 8.29 20.83 9.84
N VAL A 138 8.14 19.80 8.99
CA VAL A 138 9.01 18.63 9.01
C VAL A 138 10.27 18.97 8.22
N THR A 139 11.43 18.88 8.86
CA THR A 139 12.71 19.30 8.29
C THR A 139 13.52 18.12 7.74
N SER A 140 13.29 16.91 8.26
CA SER A 140 13.98 15.71 7.82
C SER A 140 13.08 14.48 7.93
N VAL A 141 13.13 13.63 6.91
CA VAL A 141 12.53 12.30 6.89
C VAL A 141 13.54 11.34 6.31
N SER A 142 13.86 10.27 7.02
CA SER A 142 14.71 9.19 6.53
C SER A 142 14.04 7.82 6.70
N LEU A 143 14.33 6.91 5.77
CA LEU A 143 13.91 5.52 5.81
C LEU A 143 15.10 4.62 5.54
N THR A 144 15.48 3.83 6.53
CA THR A 144 16.36 2.69 6.35
C THR A 144 15.54 1.41 6.29
N THR A 145 15.55 0.74 5.14
CA THR A 145 14.96 -0.59 4.97
C THR A 145 16.06 -1.64 4.98
N ARG A 146 15.97 -2.60 5.91
CA ARG A 146 16.82 -3.81 5.91
C ARG A 146 15.99 -5.00 5.47
N LYS A 147 16.52 -5.80 4.55
CA LYS A 147 15.89 -7.05 4.09
C LYS A 147 16.86 -8.22 4.18
N PRO A 148 16.38 -9.47 4.32
CA PRO A 148 17.22 -10.65 4.19
C PRO A 148 18.02 -10.58 2.89
N ALA A 149 19.34 -10.79 2.94
CA ALA A 149 20.23 -10.62 1.79
C ALA A 149 19.73 -11.37 0.53
N ARG A 150 19.28 -12.62 0.72
CA ARG A 150 18.70 -13.48 -0.32
C ARG A 150 17.47 -12.91 -1.05
N SER A 151 16.82 -11.91 -0.49
CA SER A 151 15.64 -11.26 -1.10
C SER A 151 15.99 -10.09 -2.01
N LEU A 152 17.26 -9.67 -2.01
CA LEU A 152 17.71 -8.41 -2.59
C LEU A 152 18.95 -8.55 -3.48
N ILE A 153 19.85 -9.49 -3.17
CA ILE A 153 21.06 -9.77 -3.95
C ILE A 153 21.26 -11.28 -4.12
N ASP A 154 21.80 -11.68 -5.28
CA ASP A 154 22.13 -13.09 -5.59
C ASP A 154 23.57 -13.45 -5.16
N LYS A 155 24.08 -12.81 -4.10
CA LYS A 155 25.44 -13.01 -3.59
C LYS A 155 25.42 -13.28 -2.09
N ASP A 156 26.17 -14.29 -1.67
CA ASP A 156 26.44 -14.52 -0.26
C ASP A 156 27.32 -13.39 0.29
N ILE A 157 26.82 -12.72 1.32
CA ILE A 157 27.52 -11.68 2.07
C ILE A 157 27.59 -12.12 3.53
N ASN A 158 28.69 -11.81 4.21
CA ASN A 158 28.88 -12.14 5.63
C ASN A 158 28.55 -10.98 6.56
N GLU A 159 28.36 -9.77 6.01
CA GLU A 159 28.07 -8.55 6.75
C GLU A 159 26.99 -7.74 6.01
N PRO A 160 26.19 -6.92 6.72
CA PRO A 160 25.20 -6.06 6.10
C PRO A 160 25.81 -5.12 5.04
N LYS A 161 25.16 -5.03 3.88
CA LYS A 161 25.62 -4.23 2.74
C LYS A 161 24.57 -3.22 2.32
N VAL A 162 24.95 -1.95 2.28
CA VAL A 162 24.14 -0.90 1.64
C VAL A 162 24.11 -1.17 0.13
N VAL A 163 22.93 -1.43 -0.41
CA VAL A 163 22.73 -1.62 -1.86
C VAL A 163 22.31 -0.34 -2.56
N PHE A 164 21.74 0.59 -1.80
CA PHE A 164 21.28 1.87 -2.30
C PHE A 164 21.25 2.90 -1.16
N GLU A 165 21.62 4.13 -1.48
CA GLU A 165 21.46 5.31 -0.63
C GLU A 165 21.22 6.53 -1.52
N GLY A 166 20.16 7.28 -1.25
CA GLY A 166 19.76 8.42 -2.08
C GLY A 166 18.35 8.90 -1.75
N SER A 167 17.73 9.63 -2.68
CA SER A 167 16.35 10.11 -2.54
C SER A 167 15.33 8.99 -2.74
N ALA A 168 14.07 9.21 -2.33
CA ALA A 168 13.00 8.25 -2.57
C ALA A 168 12.65 8.11 -4.06
N VAL A 169 12.80 9.19 -4.84
CA VAL A 169 12.58 9.17 -6.31
C VAL A 169 13.63 8.32 -7.03
N ASP A 170 14.90 8.41 -6.62
CA ASP A 170 15.96 7.57 -7.17
C ASP A 170 15.77 6.10 -6.76
N ALA A 171 15.33 5.89 -5.51
CA ALA A 171 15.12 4.57 -4.95
C ALA A 171 14.05 3.79 -5.72
N ILE A 172 12.88 4.40 -5.97
CA ILE A 172 11.78 3.74 -6.69
C ILE A 172 12.13 3.48 -8.16
N GLY A 173 12.93 4.34 -8.79
CA GLY A 173 13.41 4.13 -10.15
C GLY A 173 14.32 2.89 -10.28
N GLN A 174 15.17 2.64 -9.29
CA GLN A 174 16.10 1.51 -9.29
C GLN A 174 15.50 0.22 -8.68
N PHE A 175 14.65 0.35 -7.67
CA PHE A 175 14.10 -0.76 -6.88
C PHE A 175 12.56 -0.71 -6.78
N PRO A 176 11.83 -0.70 -7.91
CA PRO A 176 10.38 -0.48 -7.94
C PRO A 176 9.58 -1.48 -7.10
N LYS A 177 10.07 -2.71 -6.95
CA LYS A 177 9.41 -3.78 -6.17
C LYS A 177 9.64 -3.69 -4.65
N ASN A 178 10.55 -2.82 -4.19
CA ASN A 178 10.95 -2.76 -2.78
C ASN A 178 10.64 -1.42 -2.12
N MET A 179 10.32 -0.39 -2.89
CA MET A 179 10.30 1.00 -2.41
C MET A 179 8.89 1.59 -2.21
N ASN A 180 7.82 0.79 -2.22
CA ASN A 180 6.47 1.30 -1.92
C ASN A 180 6.38 2.04 -0.58
N VAL A 181 7.14 1.59 0.44
CA VAL A 181 7.21 2.24 1.76
C VAL A 181 7.82 3.63 1.68
N SER A 182 8.84 3.85 0.85
CA SER A 182 9.42 5.19 0.70
C SER A 182 8.45 6.15 0.03
N ILE A 183 7.63 5.67 -0.90
CA ILE A 183 6.64 6.52 -1.59
C ILE A 183 5.56 6.98 -0.62
N ILE A 184 4.91 6.07 0.12
CA ILE A 184 3.86 6.49 1.07
C ILE A 184 4.40 7.40 2.17
N LEU A 185 5.63 7.14 2.65
CA LEU A 185 6.30 7.99 3.63
C LEU A 185 6.58 9.38 3.06
N SER A 186 7.05 9.45 1.81
CA SER A 186 7.34 10.71 1.12
C SER A 186 6.08 11.54 0.88
N LEU A 187 4.98 10.87 0.50
CA LEU A 187 3.68 11.52 0.29
C LEU A 187 3.08 12.07 1.59
N ALA A 188 3.27 11.37 2.71
CA ALA A 188 2.85 11.86 4.02
C ALA A 188 3.79 12.95 4.59
N GLY A 189 5.05 12.96 4.15
CA GLY A 189 6.10 13.84 4.63
C GLY A 189 6.52 14.91 3.62
N ILE A 190 7.83 15.05 3.44
CA ILE A 190 8.46 16.19 2.78
C ILE A 190 8.64 16.04 1.26
N GLY A 191 7.95 15.09 0.64
CA GLY A 191 8.10 14.77 -0.79
C GLY A 191 9.25 13.80 -1.10
N MET A 192 9.25 13.26 -2.32
CA MET A 192 10.12 12.15 -2.72
C MET A 192 11.58 12.56 -2.93
N ASP A 193 11.82 13.79 -3.39
CA ASP A 193 13.18 14.31 -3.59
C ASP A 193 13.94 14.50 -2.26
N LYS A 194 13.20 14.88 -1.21
CA LYS A 194 13.77 15.25 0.09
C LYS A 194 13.80 14.11 1.10
N THR A 195 13.05 13.03 0.84
CA THR A 195 13.03 11.86 1.73
C THR A 195 14.26 11.00 1.47
N ASN A 196 15.12 10.87 2.48
CA ASN A 196 16.35 10.08 2.38
C ASN A 196 16.05 8.59 2.55
N VAL A 197 16.56 7.75 1.65
CA VAL A 197 16.31 6.31 1.65
C VAL A 197 17.62 5.55 1.63
N ARG A 198 17.74 4.55 2.52
CA ARG A 198 18.82 3.57 2.53
C ARG A 198 18.23 2.16 2.47
N LEU A 199 18.72 1.35 1.53
CA LEU A 199 18.35 -0.05 1.41
C LEU A 199 19.56 -0.94 1.74
N ILE A 200 19.37 -1.87 2.66
CA ILE A 200 20.42 -2.74 3.19
C ILE A 200 20.04 -4.20 2.98
N ALA A 201 20.94 -4.95 2.34
CA ALA A 201 20.92 -6.41 2.32
C ALA A 201 21.64 -6.91 3.57
N ASP A 202 20.96 -7.67 4.43
CA ASP A 202 21.49 -8.11 5.71
C ASP A 202 21.42 -9.65 5.81
N PRO A 203 22.55 -10.36 5.97
CA PRO A 203 22.58 -11.81 6.02
C PRO A 203 22.14 -12.38 7.38
N HIS A 204 21.95 -11.55 8.40
CA HIS A 204 21.63 -11.98 9.77
C HIS A 204 20.15 -11.81 10.13
N ILE A 205 19.31 -11.36 9.19
CA ILE A 205 17.88 -11.14 9.42
C ILE A 205 17.02 -11.99 8.49
N GLU A 206 15.88 -12.42 9.03
CA GLU A 206 14.85 -13.19 8.32
C GLU A 206 13.60 -12.35 8.01
N LYS A 207 13.52 -11.15 8.56
CA LYS A 207 12.36 -10.25 8.48
C LYS A 207 12.76 -8.91 7.88
N ASN A 208 11.80 -8.27 7.19
CA ASN A 208 12.00 -6.89 6.73
C ASN A 208 11.90 -5.95 7.92
N ILE A 209 12.86 -5.03 8.03
CA ILE A 209 12.90 -4.01 9.06
C ILE A 209 12.83 -2.64 8.39
N HIS A 210 11.88 -1.82 8.80
CA HIS A 210 11.81 -0.42 8.41
C HIS A 210 12.13 0.44 9.63
N HIS A 211 13.17 1.25 9.52
CA HIS A 211 13.58 2.22 10.52
C HIS A 211 13.36 3.61 9.92
N MET A 212 12.51 4.41 10.56
CA MET A 212 12.18 5.75 10.11
C MET A 212 12.60 6.75 11.17
N GLU A 213 13.24 7.82 10.75
CA GLU A 213 13.60 8.94 11.59
C GLU A 213 12.97 10.20 10.99
N VAL A 214 12.24 10.94 11.82
CA VAL A 214 11.54 12.15 11.43
C VAL A 214 11.91 13.25 12.40
N ALA A 215 12.26 14.42 11.88
CA ALA A 215 12.56 15.60 12.67
C ALA A 215 11.83 16.83 12.12
N GLY A 216 11.48 17.76 13.00
CA GLY A 216 10.84 19.01 12.66
C GLY A 216 10.66 19.92 13.87
N ASP A 217 9.86 20.96 13.71
CA ASP A 217 9.57 21.90 14.81
C ASP A 217 8.86 21.23 16.00
N PHE A 218 8.21 20.08 15.74
CA PHE A 218 7.56 19.26 16.76
C PHE A 218 8.55 18.46 17.64
N GLY A 219 9.82 18.39 17.24
CA GLY A 219 10.84 17.52 17.85
C GLY A 219 11.27 16.39 16.92
N GLU A 220 11.57 15.23 17.50
CA GLU A 220 12.09 14.06 16.80
C GLU A 220 11.23 12.82 17.11
N ALA A 221 11.07 11.95 16.11
CA ALA A 221 10.38 10.68 16.23
C ALA A 221 11.17 9.58 15.51
N VAL A 222 11.27 8.41 16.16
CA VAL A 222 11.92 7.23 15.59
C VAL A 222 10.96 6.06 15.66
N PHE A 223 10.75 5.40 14.53
CA PHE A 223 9.90 4.22 14.41
C PHE A 223 10.71 3.05 13.88
N THR A 224 10.62 1.90 14.54
CA THR A 224 11.20 0.65 14.03
C THR A 224 10.11 -0.41 13.93
N ILE A 225 9.86 -0.88 12.72
CA ILE A 225 8.87 -1.91 12.44
C ILE A 225 9.59 -3.14 11.89
N GLN A 226 9.50 -4.26 12.60
CA GLN A 226 9.97 -5.56 12.14
C GLN A 226 8.80 -6.40 11.66
N ASN A 227 8.68 -6.57 10.35
CA ASN A 227 7.52 -7.20 9.74
C ASN A 227 7.69 -8.71 9.58
N ASN A 228 6.68 -9.46 10.03
CA ASN A 228 6.54 -10.85 9.61
C ASN A 228 6.19 -10.90 8.11
N PRO A 229 6.71 -11.89 7.37
CA PRO A 229 6.27 -12.16 6.00
C PRO A 229 4.80 -12.59 5.98
N LEU A 230 4.08 -12.21 4.92
CA LEU A 230 2.77 -12.78 4.61
C LEU A 230 2.98 -14.27 4.23
N PRO A 231 2.26 -15.24 4.85
CA PRO A 231 2.51 -16.66 4.60
C PRO A 231 2.45 -17.08 3.13
N GLU A 232 1.47 -16.56 2.38
CA GLU A 232 1.30 -16.87 0.95
C GLU A 232 2.31 -16.19 0.02
N ASN A 233 2.92 -15.10 0.47
CA ASN A 233 3.94 -14.38 -0.28
C ASN A 233 4.98 -13.78 0.65
N PRO A 234 6.08 -14.50 0.95
CA PRO A 234 7.09 -14.04 1.89
C PRO A 234 7.81 -12.75 1.50
N LYS A 235 7.66 -12.28 0.25
CA LYS A 235 8.20 -10.98 -0.20
C LYS A 235 7.36 -9.80 0.28
N THR A 236 6.11 -10.03 0.67
CA THR A 236 5.16 -9.03 1.14
C THR A 236 5.09 -9.05 2.67
N SER A 237 5.08 -7.87 3.29
CA SER A 237 4.91 -7.74 4.74
C SER A 237 3.47 -8.02 5.13
N TYR A 238 3.26 -8.83 6.18
CA TYR A 238 1.92 -9.13 6.70
C TYR A 238 1.14 -7.86 7.10
N LEU A 239 1.84 -6.90 7.71
CA LEU A 239 1.26 -5.61 8.10
C LEU A 239 0.70 -4.83 6.89
N ALA A 240 1.26 -4.99 5.69
CA ALA A 240 0.75 -4.32 4.50
C ALA A 240 -0.69 -4.76 4.20
N ALA A 241 -0.96 -6.07 4.28
CA ALA A 241 -2.32 -6.60 4.09
C ALA A 241 -3.25 -6.19 5.25
N MET A 242 -2.77 -6.25 6.50
CA MET A 242 -3.52 -5.78 7.67
C MET A 242 -3.87 -4.30 7.61
N SER A 243 -3.00 -3.46 7.05
CA SER A 243 -3.22 -2.01 6.94
C SER A 243 -4.44 -1.69 6.08
N ILE A 244 -4.75 -2.53 5.09
CA ILE A 244 -5.93 -2.39 4.22
C ILE A 244 -7.19 -2.67 5.02
N LEU A 245 -7.24 -3.84 5.69
CA LEU A 245 -8.38 -4.19 6.55
C LEU A 245 -8.59 -3.14 7.64
N GLY A 246 -7.51 -2.66 8.26
CA GLY A 246 -7.55 -1.58 9.24
C GLY A 246 -8.11 -0.27 8.65
N THR A 247 -7.73 0.06 7.42
CA THR A 247 -8.26 1.23 6.69
C THR A 247 -9.75 1.10 6.43
N LEU A 248 -10.20 -0.03 5.87
CA LEU A 248 -11.62 -0.32 5.63
C LEU A 248 -12.44 -0.25 6.92
N LYS A 249 -11.94 -0.82 8.02
CA LYS A 249 -12.59 -0.73 9.34
C LYS A 249 -12.69 0.71 9.85
N ARG A 250 -11.65 1.54 9.66
CA ARG A 250 -11.71 2.96 10.06
C ARG A 250 -12.72 3.74 9.21
N ILE A 251 -12.79 3.50 7.90
CA ILE A 251 -13.76 4.15 7.01
C ILE A 251 -15.18 3.79 7.47
N ASN A 252 -15.46 2.50 7.67
CA ASN A 252 -16.78 1.99 8.06
C ASN A 252 -17.15 2.29 9.53
N GLY A 253 -16.16 2.55 10.39
CA GLY A 253 -16.35 2.77 11.81
C GLY A 253 -16.85 4.18 12.17
N LYS A 254 -17.61 4.28 13.28
CA LYS A 254 -18.10 5.56 13.83
C LYS A 254 -17.09 6.24 14.77
N LEU A 255 -16.32 5.45 15.51
CA LEU A 255 -15.24 5.96 16.36
C LEU A 255 -13.98 6.16 15.53
N LYS A 256 -13.42 7.36 15.56
CA LYS A 256 -12.18 7.72 14.88
C LYS A 256 -11.06 7.86 15.92
N ILE A 257 -9.91 7.26 15.65
CA ILE A 257 -8.72 7.27 16.51
C ILE A 257 -7.56 7.73 15.63
N GLY A 258 -6.85 8.78 16.05
CA GLY A 258 -5.65 9.27 15.35
C GLY A 258 -5.91 9.75 13.92
N GLY A 259 -7.09 10.29 13.64
CA GLY A 259 -7.48 10.89 12.37
C GLY A 259 -8.65 11.85 12.54
#